data_AF-A0A2G1QIS3-F1
#
_entry.id   AF-A0A2G1QIS3-F1
#
_cell.length_a   1.000
_cell.length_b   1.000
_cell.length_c   1.000
_cell.angle_alpha   90.00
_cell.angle_beta   90.00
_cell.angle_gamma   90.00
#
_symmetry.space_group_name_H-M   'P 1'
#
loop_
_entity.id
_entity.type
_entity.pdbx_description
1 polymer ?
#
loop_
_entity_poly.entity_id
_entity_poly.type
_entity_poly.pdbx_seq_one_letter_code
_entity_poly.pdbx_strand_id
1 'polypeptide(L)'
;MTDHIDHVPTIADADAEAFEDEIIPEASHLATALFWGFALLALAALPLATSPGKRDLGWVQEPWSWPFVTLLTGLIGGLGPLRAYLRERSNPSFSQKARLAFDGMGRAMIYAGGFLLYIGGVSVVGFTLASLIFMQALLYVSGLRGTRWVLVGLAVVAAIVLAFRVGLGIWFPLPPVMQLFPDWVGNSLGEYL
;
A
#
# COMPACT_ATOMS: atom_id res chain seq x y z
N MET A 1 30.53 47.85 -1.69
CA MET A 1 30.09 46.84 -0.69
C MET A 1 28.58 46.76 -0.82
N THR A 2 28.10 45.77 -1.55
CA THR A 2 26.67 45.47 -1.65
C THR A 2 26.32 44.56 -0.49
N ASP A 3 25.49 45.04 0.43
CA ASP A 3 24.99 44.27 1.57
C ASP A 3 24.21 43.06 1.06
N HIS A 4 24.77 41.87 1.25
CA HIS A 4 24.04 40.63 1.16
C HIS A 4 23.19 40.54 2.43
N ILE A 5 21.91 40.89 2.31
CA ILE A 5 20.95 40.64 3.39
C ILE A 5 20.68 39.13 3.37
N ASP A 6 21.15 38.43 4.40
CA ASP A 6 20.80 37.04 4.65
C ASP A 6 19.32 36.98 5.01
N HIS A 7 18.50 36.54 4.06
CA HIS A 7 17.08 36.31 4.29
C HIS A 7 16.92 35.11 5.22
N VAL A 8 16.45 35.34 6.45
CA VAL A 8 16.10 34.27 7.38
C VAL A 8 14.75 33.69 6.93
N PRO A 9 14.66 32.39 6.60
CA PRO A 9 13.40 31.79 6.20
C PRO A 9 12.37 31.92 7.33
N THR A 10 11.23 32.54 7.03
CA THR A 10 10.10 32.74 7.95
C THR A 10 8.94 31.82 7.59
N ILE A 11 7.95 31.69 8.49
CA ILE A 11 6.69 30.97 8.21
C ILE A 11 5.94 31.59 7.01
N ALA A 12 6.14 32.88 6.73
CA ALA A 12 5.55 33.52 5.55
C ALA A 12 6.18 33.04 4.22
N ASP A 13 7.40 32.49 4.24
CA ASP A 13 7.99 31.85 3.05
C ASP A 13 7.44 30.44 2.82
N ALA A 14 6.78 29.83 3.82
CA ALA A 14 6.08 28.57 3.63
C ALA A 14 4.78 28.74 2.82
N ASP A 15 4.22 29.95 2.82
CA ASP A 15 3.04 30.33 2.02
C ASP A 15 3.43 30.90 0.64
N ALA A 16 4.71 31.14 0.38
CA ALA A 16 5.21 31.70 -0.86
C ALA A 16 5.33 30.64 -1.95
N GLU A 17 4.24 30.31 -2.66
CA GLU A 17 4.15 29.68 -4.00
C GLU A 17 5.09 28.47 -4.32
N ALA A 18 5.77 27.88 -3.33
CA ALA A 18 6.88 26.96 -3.56
C ALA A 18 6.46 25.49 -3.70
N PHE A 19 5.16 25.18 -3.74
CA PHE A 19 4.66 23.82 -3.86
C PHE A 19 3.37 23.70 -4.68
N GLU A 20 3.13 24.58 -5.67
CA GLU A 20 2.48 24.08 -6.88
C GLU A 20 3.56 23.31 -7.65
N ASP A 21 3.83 22.07 -7.23
CA ASP A 21 4.66 21.16 -8.02
C ASP A 21 4.06 21.15 -9.44
N GLU A 22 4.74 21.80 -10.38
CA GLU A 22 4.35 21.79 -11.78
C GLU A 22 4.21 20.32 -12.17
N ILE A 23 2.97 19.85 -12.35
CA ILE A 23 2.70 18.44 -12.62
C ILE A 23 3.34 18.13 -13.96
N ILE A 24 4.50 17.48 -13.94
CA ILE A 24 5.22 17.08 -15.14
C ILE A 24 4.27 16.18 -15.96
N PRO A 25 3.77 16.64 -17.12
CA PRO A 25 2.70 15.93 -17.83
C PRO A 25 3.12 14.51 -18.21
N GLU A 26 4.39 14.33 -18.57
CA GLU A 26 4.96 13.02 -18.91
C GLU A 26 4.90 12.03 -17.73
N ALA A 27 5.08 12.52 -16.51
CA ALA A 27 4.97 11.72 -15.29
C ALA A 27 3.53 11.32 -15.00
N SER A 28 2.60 12.27 -15.13
CA SER A 28 1.16 12.02 -14.96
C SER A 28 0.63 11.01 -15.99
N HIS A 29 1.06 11.14 -17.24
CA HIS A 29 0.73 10.20 -18.32
C HIS A 29 1.28 8.79 -18.03
N LEU A 30 2.54 8.68 -17.58
CA LEU A 30 3.12 7.39 -17.19
C LEU A 30 2.41 6.79 -15.97
N ALA A 31 2.17 7.58 -14.91
CA ALA A 31 1.44 7.14 -13.72
C ALA A 31 0.05 6.60 -14.10
N THR A 32 -0.67 7.32 -14.95
CA THR A 32 -1.99 6.90 -15.42
C THR A 32 -1.91 5.60 -16.21
N ALA A 33 -0.92 5.45 -17.10
CA ALA A 33 -0.74 4.21 -17.84
C ALA A 33 -0.45 3.01 -16.92
N LEU A 34 0.37 3.21 -15.87
CA LEU A 34 0.65 2.19 -14.86
C LEU A 34 -0.60 1.81 -14.06
N PHE A 35 -1.34 2.79 -13.56
CA PHE A 35 -2.58 2.54 -12.80
C PHE A 35 -3.68 1.94 -13.66
N TRP A 36 -3.78 2.35 -14.93
CA TRP A 36 -4.73 1.78 -15.88
C TRP A 36 -4.38 0.31 -16.16
N GLY A 37 -3.10 0.01 -16.40
CA GLY A 37 -2.62 -1.37 -16.55
C GLY A 37 -2.88 -2.21 -15.30
N PHE A 38 -2.60 -1.67 -14.11
CA PHE A 38 -2.91 -2.32 -12.84
C PHE A 38 -4.41 -2.58 -12.67
N ALA A 39 -5.26 -1.60 -12.97
CA ALA A 39 -6.72 -1.75 -12.89
C ALA A 39 -7.23 -2.84 -13.85
N LEU A 40 -6.66 -2.93 -15.05
CA LEU A 40 -7.00 -3.98 -16.01
C LEU A 40 -6.63 -5.37 -15.47
N LEU A 41 -5.43 -5.51 -14.93
CA LEU A 41 -4.96 -6.76 -14.32
C LEU A 41 -5.80 -7.14 -13.10
N ALA A 42 -6.12 -6.18 -12.23
CA ALA A 42 -6.95 -6.39 -11.06
C ALA A 42 -8.38 -6.80 -11.45
N LEU A 43 -8.94 -6.18 -12.50
CA LEU A 43 -10.27 -6.54 -13.02
C LEU A 43 -10.28 -7.96 -13.58
N ALA A 44 -9.22 -8.37 -14.30
CA ALA A 44 -9.07 -9.73 -14.78
C ALA A 44 -8.87 -10.75 -13.65
N ALA A 45 -8.21 -10.35 -12.55
CA ALA A 45 -7.99 -11.18 -11.38
C ALA A 45 -9.19 -11.26 -10.43
N LEU A 46 -10.21 -10.43 -10.63
CA LEU A 46 -11.39 -10.30 -9.76
C LEU A 46 -12.12 -11.64 -9.51
N PRO A 47 -12.33 -12.52 -10.50
CA PRO A 47 -12.94 -13.84 -10.25
C PRO A 47 -12.08 -14.79 -9.41
N LEU A 48 -10.76 -14.58 -9.40
CA LEU A 48 -9.82 -15.37 -8.59
C LEU A 48 -9.69 -14.79 -7.17
N ALA A 49 -9.83 -13.48 -7.03
CA ALA A 49 -9.67 -12.76 -5.77
C ALA A 49 -10.95 -12.72 -4.93
N THR A 50 -12.10 -13.08 -5.49
CA THR A 50 -13.40 -13.02 -4.82
C THR A 50 -14.10 -14.36 -4.84
N SER A 51 -14.89 -14.63 -3.80
CA SER A 51 -15.77 -15.80 -3.72
C SER A 51 -17.20 -15.32 -3.56
N PRO A 52 -18.20 -16.05 -4.08
CA PRO A 52 -19.61 -15.71 -3.90
C PRO A 52 -19.95 -15.53 -2.42
N GLY A 53 -20.82 -14.56 -2.13
CA GLY A 53 -21.32 -14.33 -0.78
C GLY A 53 -22.01 -15.57 -0.20
N LYS A 54 -21.93 -15.75 1.12
CA LYS A 54 -22.62 -16.87 1.82
C LYS A 54 -24.15 -16.72 1.87
N ARG A 55 -24.66 -15.54 1.51
CA ARG A 55 -26.07 -15.16 1.59
C ARG A 55 -26.46 -14.52 0.27
N ASP A 56 -27.64 -14.88 -0.23
CA ASP A 56 -28.21 -14.24 -1.41
C ASP A 56 -28.77 -12.86 -1.02
N LEU A 57 -27.92 -11.84 -1.15
CA LEU A 57 -28.21 -10.46 -0.77
C LEU A 57 -28.32 -9.53 -2.01
N GLY A 58 -28.36 -10.12 -3.21
CA GLY A 58 -28.35 -9.42 -4.49
C GLY A 58 -26.96 -8.94 -4.91
N TRP A 59 -26.82 -8.62 -6.21
CA TRP A 59 -25.52 -8.38 -6.83
C TRP A 59 -24.73 -7.23 -6.17
N VAL A 60 -25.36 -6.14 -5.72
CA VAL A 60 -24.64 -4.99 -5.11
C VAL A 60 -23.90 -5.37 -3.82
N GLN A 61 -24.38 -6.40 -3.12
CA GLN A 61 -23.78 -6.87 -1.86
C GLN A 61 -22.78 -8.02 -2.09
N GLU A 62 -22.60 -8.46 -3.33
CA GLU A 62 -21.57 -9.45 -3.65
C GLU A 62 -20.16 -8.86 -3.47
N PRO A 63 -19.19 -9.64 -2.96
CA PRO A 63 -17.83 -9.16 -2.71
C PRO A 63 -17.11 -8.58 -3.95
N TRP A 64 -17.51 -9.01 -5.15
CA TRP A 64 -16.89 -8.62 -6.41
C TRP A 64 -17.43 -7.31 -6.99
N SER A 65 -18.62 -6.87 -6.58
CA SER A 65 -19.37 -5.82 -7.28
C SER A 65 -18.78 -4.42 -7.15
N TRP A 66 -18.42 -3.99 -5.93
CA TRP A 66 -17.78 -2.69 -5.75
C TRP A 66 -16.38 -2.60 -6.36
N PRO A 67 -15.50 -3.61 -6.21
CA PRO A 67 -14.26 -3.66 -6.96
C PRO A 67 -14.48 -3.60 -8.47
N PHE A 68 -15.47 -4.32 -9.02
CA PHE A 68 -15.79 -4.26 -10.44
C PHE A 68 -16.18 -2.85 -10.90
N VAL A 69 -17.13 -2.21 -10.21
CA VAL A 69 -17.61 -0.86 -10.57
C VAL A 69 -16.50 0.18 -10.51
N THR A 70 -15.68 0.14 -9.45
CA THR A 70 -14.58 1.10 -9.26
C THR A 70 -13.47 0.91 -10.30
N LEU A 71 -13.07 -0.34 -10.56
CA LEU A 71 -12.08 -0.66 -11.58
C LEU A 71 -12.57 -0.29 -12.99
N LEU A 72 -13.82 -0.60 -13.32
CA LEU A 72 -14.41 -0.25 -14.61
C LEU A 72 -14.48 1.27 -14.81
N THR A 73 -14.93 2.00 -13.80
CA THR A 73 -14.97 3.47 -13.83
C THR A 73 -13.57 4.05 -14.01
N GLY A 74 -12.58 3.54 -13.28
CA GLY A 74 -11.18 3.95 -13.41
C GLY A 74 -10.61 3.67 -14.81
N LEU A 75 -10.91 2.51 -15.39
CA LEU A 75 -10.51 2.17 -16.75
C LEU A 75 -11.11 3.12 -17.78
N ILE A 76 -12.40 3.44 -17.67
CA ILE A 76 -13.08 4.37 -18.58
C ILE A 76 -12.48 5.78 -18.43
N GLY A 77 -12.35 6.28 -17.19
CA GLY A 77 -11.80 7.61 -16.91
C GLY A 77 -10.35 7.77 -17.35
N GLY A 78 -9.54 6.71 -17.25
CA GLY A 78 -8.13 6.73 -17.63
C GLY A 78 -7.86 6.62 -19.13
N LEU A 79 -8.86 6.38 -19.99
CA LEU A 79 -8.66 6.23 -21.44
C LEU A 79 -8.04 7.47 -22.10
N GLY A 80 -8.46 8.67 -21.67
CA GLY A 80 -7.95 9.93 -22.22
C GLY A 80 -6.44 10.09 -21.99
N PRO A 81 -5.98 10.12 -20.73
CA PRO A 81 -4.55 10.20 -20.42
C PRO A 81 -3.75 9.00 -20.92
N LEU A 82 -4.32 7.79 -20.98
CA LEU A 82 -3.66 6.63 -21.58
C LEU A 82 -3.36 6.86 -23.07
N ARG A 83 -4.30 7.43 -23.82
CA ARG A 83 -4.06 7.80 -25.23
C ARG A 83 -2.96 8.86 -25.35
N ALA A 84 -2.92 9.82 -24.44
CA ALA A 84 -1.85 10.82 -24.39
C ALA A 84 -0.48 10.16 -24.14
N TYR A 85 -0.39 9.26 -23.16
CA TYR A 85 0.79 8.42 -22.94
C TYR A 85 1.22 7.66 -24.21
N LEU A 86 0.29 6.96 -24.87
CA LEU A 86 0.59 6.18 -26.07
C LEU A 86 1.10 7.04 -27.23
N ARG A 87 0.65 8.29 -27.33
CA ARG A 87 1.09 9.26 -28.34
C ARG A 87 2.46 9.85 -28.02
N GLU A 88 2.75 10.11 -26.75
CA GLU A 88 3.94 10.85 -26.32
C GLU A 88 5.12 9.95 -25.93
N ARG A 89 4.89 8.65 -25.66
CA ARG A 89 5.94 7.70 -25.28
C ARG A 89 7.04 7.52 -26.34
N SER A 90 6.80 7.88 -27.59
CA SER A 90 7.79 7.85 -28.67
C SER A 90 8.74 9.06 -28.65
N ASN A 91 8.42 10.11 -27.88
CA ASN A 91 9.29 11.27 -27.75
C ASN A 91 10.56 10.90 -26.96
N PRO A 92 11.77 11.19 -27.48
CA PRO A 92 13.03 10.81 -26.82
C PRO A 92 13.18 11.36 -25.39
N SER A 93 12.62 12.54 -25.12
CA SER A 93 12.69 13.20 -23.80
C SER A 93 11.65 12.70 -22.80
N PHE A 94 10.63 11.94 -23.24
CA PHE A 94 9.52 11.51 -22.40
C PHE A 94 10.02 10.68 -21.22
N SER A 95 10.84 9.65 -21.50
CA SER A 95 11.31 8.73 -20.46
C SER A 95 12.20 9.41 -19.44
N GLN A 96 13.01 10.39 -19.86
CA GLN A 96 13.89 11.14 -18.96
C GLN A 96 13.07 11.98 -17.98
N LYS A 97 12.11 12.78 -18.49
CA LYS A 97 11.25 13.63 -17.66
C LYS A 97 10.34 12.83 -16.74
N ALA A 98 9.74 11.76 -17.25
CA ALA A 98 8.93 10.87 -16.45
C ALA A 98 9.76 10.26 -15.30
N ARG A 99 10.95 9.72 -15.58
CA ARG A 99 11.83 9.14 -14.54
C ARG A 99 12.25 10.16 -13.49
N LEU A 100 12.52 11.40 -13.89
CA LEU A 100 12.86 12.47 -12.94
C LEU A 100 11.74 12.72 -11.92
N ALA A 101 10.48 12.66 -12.35
CA ALA A 101 9.33 12.81 -11.45
C ALA A 101 9.10 11.59 -10.53
N PHE A 102 9.56 10.40 -10.93
CA PHE A 102 9.54 9.20 -10.09
C PHE A 102 10.81 9.06 -9.23
N ASP A 103 11.75 9.99 -9.35
CA ASP A 103 12.97 9.96 -8.56
C ASP A 103 12.64 10.10 -7.07
N GLY A 104 13.29 9.29 -6.23
CA GLY A 104 12.98 9.23 -4.80
C GLY A 104 11.78 8.34 -4.41
N MET A 105 10.96 7.82 -5.34
CA MET A 105 9.86 6.91 -5.00
C MET A 105 10.32 5.53 -4.46
N GLY A 106 11.60 5.20 -4.56
CA GLY A 106 12.14 3.90 -4.15
C GLY A 106 11.77 3.52 -2.71
N ARG A 107 11.81 4.47 -1.76
CA ARG A 107 11.41 4.20 -0.36
C ARG A 107 9.92 3.91 -0.24
N ALA A 108 9.07 4.68 -0.93
CA ALA A 108 7.62 4.42 -0.96
C ALA A 108 7.32 3.03 -1.53
N MET A 109 8.04 2.62 -2.59
CA MET A 109 7.89 1.28 -3.18
C MET A 109 8.33 0.17 -2.23
N ILE A 110 9.38 0.38 -1.43
CA ILE A 110 9.79 -0.59 -0.39
C ILE A 110 8.68 -0.75 0.64
N TYR A 111 8.07 0.35 1.11
CA TYR A 111 6.96 0.27 2.06
C TYR A 111 5.72 -0.41 1.48
N ALA A 112 5.35 -0.06 0.25
CA ALA A 112 4.24 -0.71 -0.45
C ALA A 112 4.50 -2.21 -0.65
N GLY A 113 5.70 -2.58 -1.10
CA GLY A 113 6.10 -3.99 -1.24
C GLY A 113 6.11 -4.73 0.09
N GLY A 114 6.62 -4.12 1.16
CA GLY A 114 6.59 -4.69 2.50
C GLY A 114 5.15 -4.94 2.99
N PHE A 115 4.22 -4.03 2.69
CA PHE A 115 2.81 -4.21 3.03
C PHE A 115 2.15 -5.33 2.23
N LEU A 116 2.47 -5.49 0.94
CA LEU A 116 1.99 -6.62 0.14
C LEU A 116 2.52 -7.96 0.68
N LEU A 117 3.79 -8.01 1.07
CA LEU A 117 4.38 -9.18 1.73
C LEU A 117 3.71 -9.47 3.07
N TYR A 118 3.34 -8.44 3.82
CA TYR A 118 2.57 -8.59 5.06
C TYR A 118 1.21 -9.23 4.81
N ILE A 119 0.42 -8.72 3.85
CA ILE A 119 -0.89 -9.30 3.50
C ILE A 119 -0.75 -10.78 3.12
N GLY A 120 0.23 -11.12 2.27
CA GLY A 120 0.52 -12.51 1.92
C GLY A 120 1.03 -13.33 3.11
N GLY A 121 1.78 -12.73 4.02
CA GLY A 121 2.27 -13.37 5.24
C GLY A 121 1.15 -13.73 6.21
N VAL A 122 0.11 -12.90 6.33
CA VAL A 122 -1.05 -13.17 7.20
C VAL A 122 -1.69 -14.52 6.86
N SER A 123 -1.82 -14.88 5.58
CA SER A 123 -2.43 -16.15 5.17
C SER A 123 -1.54 -17.38 5.42
N VAL A 124 -0.25 -17.18 5.71
CA VAL A 124 0.73 -18.26 5.91
C VAL A 124 1.07 -18.44 7.38
N VAL A 125 1.46 -17.35 8.06
CA VAL A 125 1.99 -17.39 9.43
C VAL A 125 1.01 -16.88 10.49
N GLY A 126 -0.12 -16.31 10.08
CA GLY A 126 -1.11 -15.71 10.99
C GLY A 126 -0.94 -14.20 11.12
N PHE A 127 -2.03 -13.54 11.51
CA PHE A 127 -2.13 -12.10 11.69
C PHE A 127 -1.12 -11.55 12.70
N THR A 128 -0.98 -12.18 13.87
CA THR A 128 -0.13 -11.64 14.94
C THR A 128 1.35 -11.73 14.58
N LEU A 129 1.80 -12.89 14.09
CA LEU A 129 3.20 -13.07 13.69
C LEU A 129 3.54 -12.23 12.45
N ALA A 130 2.66 -12.19 11.45
CA ALA A 130 2.86 -11.32 10.30
C ALA A 130 2.97 -9.85 10.73
N SER A 131 2.12 -9.40 11.65
CA SER A 131 2.15 -8.03 12.19
C SER A 131 3.45 -7.73 12.94
N LEU A 132 3.93 -8.66 13.76
CA LEU A 132 5.21 -8.53 14.47
C LEU A 132 6.38 -8.41 13.49
N ILE A 133 6.47 -9.32 12.53
CA ILE A 133 7.55 -9.33 11.53
C ILE A 133 7.50 -8.05 10.70
N PHE A 134 6.30 -7.69 10.22
CA PHE A 134 6.10 -6.49 9.40
C PHE A 134 6.46 -5.22 10.16
N MET A 135 6.01 -5.05 11.40
CA MET A 135 6.30 -3.85 12.18
C MET A 135 7.81 -3.71 12.44
N GLN A 136 8.51 -4.79 12.77
CA GLN A 136 9.95 -4.72 12.99
C GLN A 136 10.73 -4.49 11.69
N ALA A 137 10.32 -5.10 10.58
CA ALA A 137 10.88 -4.82 9.27
C ALA A 137 10.68 -3.35 8.88
N LEU A 138 9.49 -2.79 9.16
CA LEU A 138 9.15 -1.40 8.88
C LEU A 138 10.06 -0.45 9.66
N LEU A 139 10.16 -0.63 10.98
CA LEU A 139 11.04 0.18 11.84
C LEU A 139 12.50 0.07 11.38
N TYR A 140 12.95 -1.12 11.02
CA TYR A 140 14.31 -1.34 10.52
C TYR A 140 14.58 -0.56 9.21
N VAL A 141 13.67 -0.62 8.25
CA VAL A 141 13.76 0.11 6.98
C VAL A 141 13.69 1.62 7.19
N SER A 142 12.90 2.07 8.17
CA SER A 142 12.85 3.49 8.57
C SER A 142 14.09 3.97 9.34
N GLY A 143 15.05 3.08 9.62
CA GLY A 143 16.27 3.41 10.37
C GLY A 143 16.08 3.51 11.88
N LEU A 144 14.90 3.16 12.40
CA LEU A 144 14.56 3.18 13.82
C LEU A 144 15.09 1.91 14.48
N ARG A 145 16.34 1.96 14.95
CA ARG A 145 17.10 0.81 15.47
C ARG A 145 17.33 0.87 16.98
N GLY A 146 17.46 -0.30 17.59
CA GLY A 146 17.77 -0.46 19.02
C GLY A 146 16.58 -0.93 19.85
N THR A 147 16.85 -1.35 21.09
CA THR A 147 15.88 -2.01 21.98
C THR A 147 14.63 -1.18 22.22
N ARG A 148 14.76 0.15 22.32
CA ARG A 148 13.61 1.06 22.47
C ARG A 148 12.59 0.88 21.34
N TRP A 149 13.04 0.88 20.08
CA TRP A 149 12.14 0.78 18.93
C TRP A 149 11.56 -0.62 18.77
N VAL A 150 12.33 -1.65 19.11
CA VAL A 150 11.81 -3.03 19.19
C VAL A 150 10.63 -3.10 20.16
N LEU A 151 10.78 -2.55 21.38
CA LEU A 151 9.71 -2.54 22.39
C LEU A 151 8.49 -1.70 21.95
N VAL A 152 8.72 -0.55 21.31
CA VAL A 152 7.63 0.26 20.75
C VAL A 152 6.88 -0.51 19.67
N GLY A 153 7.58 -1.20 18.76
CA GLY A 153 6.99 -2.06 17.75
C GLY A 153 6.13 -3.17 18.36
N LEU A 154 6.64 -3.84 19.40
CA LEU A 154 5.88 -4.87 20.13
C LEU A 154 4.62 -4.28 20.79
N ALA A 155 4.73 -3.11 21.42
CA ALA A 155 3.60 -2.45 22.05
C ALA A 155 2.51 -2.03 21.04
N VAL A 156 2.92 -1.52 19.87
CA VAL A 156 2.01 -1.17 18.79
C VAL A 156 1.29 -2.41 18.27
N VAL A 157 2.01 -3.50 18.01
CA VAL A 157 1.39 -4.75 17.54
C VAL A 157 0.44 -5.31 18.60
N ALA A 158 0.82 -5.29 19.88
CA ALA A 158 -0.06 -5.72 20.96
C ALA A 158 -1.35 -4.88 21.00
N ALA A 159 -1.25 -3.55 20.87
CA ALA A 159 -2.41 -2.66 20.82
C ALA A 159 -3.32 -2.96 19.61
N ILE A 160 -2.73 -3.19 18.43
CA ILE A 160 -3.46 -3.57 17.21
C ILE A 160 -4.19 -4.90 17.42
N VAL A 161 -3.48 -5.94 17.88
CA VAL A 161 -4.07 -7.26 18.12
C VAL A 161 -5.21 -7.16 19.13
N LEU A 162 -5.04 -6.43 20.23
CA LEU A 162 -6.11 -6.20 21.20
C LEU A 162 -7.30 -5.46 20.60
N ALA A 163 -7.08 -4.44 19.77
CA ALA A 163 -8.16 -3.71 19.11
C ALA A 163 -8.98 -4.62 18.18
N PHE A 164 -8.33 -5.41 17.32
CA PHE A 164 -9.03 -6.34 16.42
C PHE A 164 -9.69 -7.49 17.17
N ARG A 165 -9.01 -8.03 18.17
CA ARG A 165 -9.45 -9.22 18.88
C ARG A 165 -10.50 -8.93 19.94
N VAL A 166 -10.20 -8.00 20.84
CA VAL A 166 -11.05 -7.66 21.99
C VAL A 166 -12.06 -6.58 21.59
N GLY A 167 -11.61 -5.58 20.82
CA GLY A 167 -12.48 -4.46 20.42
C GLY A 167 -13.50 -4.85 19.34
N LEU A 168 -13.06 -5.56 18.29
CA LEU A 168 -13.89 -5.89 17.14
C LEU A 168 -14.36 -7.35 17.08
N GLY A 169 -13.84 -8.23 17.96
CA GLY A 169 -14.22 -9.64 17.99
C GLY A 169 -13.86 -10.40 16.70
N ILE A 170 -12.81 -9.98 15.99
CA ILE A 170 -12.39 -10.59 14.72
C ILE A 170 -11.58 -11.86 14.99
N TRP A 171 -12.00 -12.96 14.36
CA TRP A 171 -11.34 -14.27 14.42
C TRP A 171 -10.67 -14.57 13.09
N PHE A 172 -9.37 -14.80 13.12
CA PHE A 172 -8.62 -15.26 11.95
C PHE A 172 -8.64 -16.79 11.89
N PRO A 173 -8.67 -17.38 10.67
CA PRO A 173 -8.54 -18.81 10.51
C PRO A 173 -7.15 -19.28 10.96
N LEU A 174 -7.07 -20.52 11.43
CA LEU A 174 -5.81 -21.12 11.86
C LEU A 174 -4.77 -21.08 10.72
N PRO A 175 -3.60 -20.45 10.91
CA PRO A 175 -2.64 -20.31 9.84
C PRO A 175 -1.93 -21.64 9.52
N PRO A 176 -1.61 -21.93 8.25
CA PRO A 176 -0.96 -23.18 7.84
C PRO A 176 0.34 -23.50 8.59
N VAL A 177 1.10 -22.48 9.02
CA VAL A 177 2.33 -22.68 9.81
C VAL A 177 2.09 -23.51 11.08
N MET A 178 0.87 -23.50 11.64
CA MET A 178 0.53 -24.29 12.83
C MET A 178 0.59 -25.80 12.57
N GLN A 179 0.45 -26.25 11.33
CA GLN A 179 0.53 -27.67 10.96
C GLN A 179 1.96 -28.24 11.13
N LEU A 180 2.96 -27.38 11.29
CA LEU A 180 4.34 -27.79 11.57
C LEU A 180 4.57 -28.10 13.06
N PHE A 181 3.63 -27.74 13.92
CA PHE A 181 3.72 -27.93 15.36
C PHE A 181 2.75 -29.03 15.83
N PRO A 182 3.00 -29.63 17.01
CA PRO A 182 2.04 -30.57 17.60
C PRO A 182 0.67 -29.92 17.83
N ASP A 183 -0.40 -30.71 17.72
CA ASP A 183 -1.81 -30.23 17.78
C ASP A 183 -2.13 -29.35 19.00
N TRP A 184 -1.49 -29.61 20.15
CA TRP A 184 -1.69 -28.80 21.35
C TRP A 184 -1.27 -27.33 21.17
N VAL A 185 -0.26 -27.06 20.33
CA VAL A 185 0.22 -25.71 20.02
C VAL A 185 -0.83 -24.98 19.18
N GLY A 186 -1.34 -25.63 18.13
CA GLY A 186 -2.42 -25.07 17.30
C GLY A 186 -3.69 -24.80 18.10
N ASN A 187 -4.06 -25.73 18.99
CA ASN A 187 -5.25 -25.57 19.84
C ASN A 187 -5.09 -24.48 20.91
N SER A 188 -3.87 -24.21 21.38
CA SER A 188 -3.64 -23.22 22.45
C SER A 188 -3.31 -21.82 21.91
N LEU A 189 -2.58 -21.74 20.79
CA LEU A 189 -2.04 -20.49 20.25
C LEU A 189 -2.71 -20.07 18.95
N GLY A 190 -3.34 -21.00 18.24
CA GLY A 190 -3.92 -20.77 16.93
C GLY A 190 -5.02 -19.72 16.91
N GLU A 191 -5.73 -19.55 18.02
CA GLU A 191 -6.73 -18.48 18.17
C GLU A 191 -6.11 -17.08 18.27
N TYR A 192 -4.85 -16.99 18.66
CA TYR A 192 -4.12 -15.74 18.92
C TYR A 192 -3.12 -15.39 17.81
N LEU A 193 -2.93 -16.28 16.83
CA LEU A 193 -1.94 -16.18 15.76
C LEU A 193 -2.60 -15.87 14.43
#